data_AF-A0A1V9YRU1-F1
#
_entry.id   AF-A0A1V9YRU1-F1
#
_cell.length_a   1.000
_cell.length_b   1.000
_cell.length_c   1.000
_cell.angle_alpha   90.00
_cell.angle_beta   90.00
_cell.angle_gamma   90.00
#
_symmetry.space_group_name_H-M   'P 1'
#
loop_
_entity.id
_entity.type
_entity.pdbx_description
1 polymer ?
#
loop_
_entity_poly.entity_id
_entity_poly.type
_entity_poly.pdbx_seq_one_letter_code
_entity_poly.pdbx_strand_id
1 'polypeptide(L)'
;MFLLMDKDNDGLITFTEFVQLVALLSTKATLQEKITLSFQIMDLDEDGKLSKDDVHQLLHTSITENSIHLTKDQVTQIIEHTFTDIDADKDGYV
;
A
#
# COMPACT_ATOMS: atom_id res chain seq x y z
N MET A 1 0.49 -11.31 -1.99
CA MET A 1 0.50 -10.79 -3.39
C MET A 1 -0.91 -10.78 -3.99
N PHE A 2 -1.76 -11.75 -3.64
CA PHE A 2 -3.17 -11.78 -4.07
C PHE A 2 -4.01 -10.75 -3.29
N LEU A 3 -3.84 -10.63 -1.96
CA LEU A 3 -4.50 -9.59 -1.14
C LEU A 3 -4.06 -8.15 -1.46
N LEU A 4 -2.94 -8.00 -2.18
CA LEU A 4 -2.46 -6.70 -2.62
C LEU A 4 -3.15 -6.26 -3.93
N MET A 5 -3.84 -7.18 -4.59
CA MET A 5 -4.64 -6.92 -5.80
C MET A 5 -6.14 -6.91 -5.52
N ASP A 6 -6.57 -7.70 -4.55
CA ASP A 6 -7.93 -7.80 -4.05
C ASP A 6 -8.24 -6.57 -3.17
N LYS A 7 -8.72 -5.49 -3.81
CA LYS A 7 -9.02 -4.20 -3.14
C LYS A 7 -10.25 -4.30 -2.25
N ASP A 8 -11.26 -5.04 -2.67
CA ASP A 8 -12.49 -5.21 -1.90
C ASP A 8 -12.39 -6.33 -0.85
N ASN A 9 -11.24 -7.01 -0.80
CA ASN A 9 -10.94 -8.08 0.16
C ASN A 9 -11.98 -9.21 0.07
N ASP A 10 -12.57 -9.39 -1.12
CA ASP A 10 -13.65 -10.34 -1.38
C ASP A 10 -13.11 -11.75 -1.69
N GLY A 11 -11.79 -11.89 -1.79
CA GLY A 11 -11.08 -13.12 -2.10
C GLY A 11 -11.00 -13.42 -3.60
N LEU A 12 -11.42 -12.48 -4.46
CA LEU A 12 -11.42 -12.56 -5.91
C LEU A 12 -10.62 -11.38 -6.48
N ILE A 13 -10.17 -11.53 -7.73
CA ILE A 13 -9.55 -10.44 -8.47
C ILE A 13 -10.50 -10.14 -9.63
N THR A 14 -11.11 -8.97 -9.58
CA THR A 14 -11.92 -8.42 -10.65
C THR A 14 -11.05 -8.07 -11.85
N PHE A 15 -11.67 -8.01 -13.04
CA PHE A 15 -10.96 -7.66 -14.27
C PHE A 15 -10.24 -6.31 -14.17
N THR A 16 -10.81 -5.36 -13.44
CA THR A 16 -10.22 -4.03 -13.21
C THR A 16 -8.91 -4.12 -12.42
N GLU A 17 -8.90 -4.85 -11.31
CA GLU A 17 -7.71 -5.07 -10.47
C GLU A 17 -6.61 -5.81 -11.24
N PHE A 18 -7.00 -6.81 -12.03
CA PHE A 18 -6.06 -7.53 -12.89
C PHE A 18 -5.41 -6.62 -13.94
N VAL A 19 -6.19 -5.74 -14.59
CA VAL A 19 -5.67 -4.80 -15.59
C VAL A 19 -4.75 -3.75 -14.93
N GLN A 20 -5.09 -3.26 -13.74
CA GLN A 20 -4.24 -2.33 -12.99
C GLN A 20 -2.90 -2.96 -12.63
N LEU A 21 -2.88 -4.22 -12.20
CA LEU A 21 -1.63 -4.94 -11.95
C LEU A 21 -0.79 -5.07 -13.23
N VAL A 22 -1.40 -5.52 -14.33
CA VAL A 22 -0.68 -5.72 -15.59
C VAL A 22 -0.14 -4.38 -16.12
N ALA A 23 -0.86 -3.28 -15.89
CA ALA A 23 -0.37 -1.94 -16.17
C ALA A 23 0.85 -1.58 -15.30
N LEU A 24 0.82 -1.88 -14.00
CA LEU A 24 1.93 -1.65 -13.07
C LEU A 24 3.20 -2.43 -13.47
N LEU A 25 3.02 -3.69 -13.87
CA LEU A 25 4.11 -4.59 -14.31
C LEU A 25 4.60 -4.28 -15.73
N SER A 26 3.85 -3.50 -16.50
CA SER A 26 4.23 -3.08 -17.84
C SER A 26 5.51 -2.26 -17.80
N THR A 27 6.46 -2.61 -18.67
CA THR A 27 7.69 -1.83 -18.89
C THR A 27 7.44 -0.56 -19.69
N LYS A 28 6.25 -0.41 -20.30
CA LYS A 28 5.82 0.80 -21.01
C LYS A 28 5.14 1.83 -20.12
N ALA A 29 4.73 1.45 -18.90
CA ALA A 29 4.16 2.39 -17.95
C ALA A 29 5.25 3.36 -17.49
N THR A 30 4.92 4.65 -17.53
CA THR A 30 5.81 5.71 -17.04
C THR A 30 6.01 5.59 -15.52
N LEU A 31 7.11 6.15 -15.02
CA LEU A 31 7.34 6.19 -13.57
C LEU A 31 6.18 6.87 -12.83
N GLN A 32 5.60 7.91 -13.43
CA GLN A 32 4.48 8.64 -12.86
C GLN A 32 3.22 7.76 -12.77
N GLU A 33 2.88 7.01 -13.82
CA GLU A 33 1.77 6.05 -13.77
C GLU A 33 2.00 4.95 -12.73
N LYS A 34 3.23 4.44 -12.61
CA LYS A 34 3.59 3.45 -11.59
C LYS A 34 3.43 4.01 -10.18
N ILE A 35 3.87 5.26 -9.95
CA ILE A 35 3.71 5.93 -8.66
C ILE A 35 2.24 6.13 -8.35
N THR A 36 1.45 6.69 -9.28
CA THR A 36 0.02 6.91 -9.09
C THR A 36 -0.73 5.62 -8.80
N LEU A 37 -0.48 4.55 -9.57
CA LEU A 37 -1.11 3.26 -9.34
C LEU A 37 -0.66 2.64 -8.01
N SER A 38 0.63 2.75 -7.66
CA SER A 38 1.12 2.25 -6.36
C SER A 38 0.45 3.01 -5.21
N PHE A 39 0.28 4.33 -5.35
CA PHE A 39 -0.41 5.15 -4.36
C PHE A 39 -1.88 4.73 -4.23
N GLN A 40 -2.57 4.51 -5.34
CA GLN A 40 -3.95 4.04 -5.35
C GLN A 40 -4.15 2.62 -4.80
N ILE A 41 -3.11 1.79 -4.81
CA ILE A 41 -3.12 0.46 -4.18
C ILE A 41 -2.88 0.59 -2.67
N MET A 42 -2.13 1.61 -2.25
CA MET A 42 -1.78 1.83 -0.86
C MET A 42 -2.83 2.63 -0.07
N ASP A 43 -3.53 3.53 -0.74
CA ASP A 43 -4.70 4.27 -0.24
C ASP A 43 -5.93 3.35 -0.17
N LEU A 44 -6.26 2.90 1.05
CA LEU A 44 -7.32 1.90 1.29
C LEU A 44 -8.69 2.56 1.53
N ASP A 45 -8.74 3.81 1.97
CA ASP A 45 -9.98 4.56 2.17
C ASP A 45 -10.38 5.41 0.95
N GLU A 46 -9.54 5.42 -0.08
CA GLU A 46 -9.70 6.15 -1.35
C GLU A 46 -9.90 7.65 -1.14
N ASP A 47 -9.34 8.22 -0.07
CA ASP A 47 -9.40 9.64 0.24
C ASP A 47 -8.40 10.49 -0.58
N GLY A 48 -7.52 9.81 -1.34
CA GLY A 48 -6.50 10.41 -2.18
C GLY A 48 -5.22 10.79 -1.43
N LYS A 49 -5.08 10.36 -0.17
CA LYS A 49 -3.92 10.55 0.69
C LYS A 49 -3.50 9.21 1.27
N LEU A 50 -2.28 9.14 1.79
CA LEU A 50 -1.84 7.95 2.51
C LEU A 50 -1.83 8.23 4.02
N SER A 51 -2.81 7.66 4.73
CA SER A 51 -2.88 7.80 6.19
C SER A 51 -1.98 6.80 6.90
N LYS A 52 -1.66 7.06 8.17
CA LYS A 52 -0.92 6.10 9.01
C LYS A 52 -1.67 4.78 9.17
N ASP A 53 -3.00 4.83 9.18
CA ASP A 53 -3.84 3.64 9.32
C ASP A 53 -3.78 2.78 8.05
N ASP A 54 -3.72 3.41 6.86
CA ASP A 54 -3.57 2.68 5.59
C ASP A 54 -2.25 1.91 5.56
N VAL A 55 -1.14 2.59 5.87
CA VAL A 55 0.18 1.98 5.91
C VAL A 55 0.26 0.91 7.00
N HIS A 56 -0.41 1.12 8.14
CA HIS A 56 -0.48 0.12 9.21
C HIS A 56 -1.22 -1.14 8.75
N GLN A 57 -2.36 -1.00 8.09
CA GLN A 57 -3.14 -2.13 7.59
C GLN A 57 -2.40 -2.87 6.47
N LEU A 58 -1.69 -2.16 5.61
CA LEU A 58 -0.92 -2.74 4.51
C LEU A 58 0.31 -3.49 5.01
N LEU A 59 1.05 -2.93 5.97
CA LEU A 59 2.15 -3.61 6.65
C LEU A 59 1.63 -4.83 7.40
N HIS A 60 0.57 -4.68 8.20
CA HIS A 60 0.00 -5.79 8.96
C HIS A 60 -0.42 -6.96 8.04
N THR A 61 -1.07 -6.67 6.92
CA THR A 61 -1.45 -7.68 5.91
C THR A 61 -0.22 -8.32 5.28
N SER A 62 0.77 -7.52 4.88
CA SER A 62 2.02 -8.01 4.27
C SER A 62 2.83 -8.92 5.21
N ILE A 63 2.87 -8.57 6.50
CA ILE A 63 3.55 -9.31 7.57
C ILE A 63 2.85 -10.65 7.83
N THR A 64 1.52 -10.64 7.84
CA THR A 64 0.68 -11.84 8.01
C THR A 64 0.81 -12.78 6.82
N GLU A 65 0.78 -12.26 5.57
CA GLU A 65 0.97 -13.08 4.36
C GLU A 65 2.38 -13.67 4.25
N ASN A 66 3.42 -12.91 4.58
CA ASN A 66 4.81 -13.36 4.45
C ASN A 66 5.31 -14.15 5.67
N SER A 67 4.44 -14.44 6.65
CA SER A 67 4.82 -15.10 7.92
C SER A 67 5.99 -14.41 8.63
N ILE A 68 6.07 -13.09 8.49
CA ILE A 68 7.07 -12.28 9.18
C ILE A 68 6.50 -12.04 10.57
N HIS A 69 7.20 -12.45 11.63
CA HIS A 69 6.75 -12.21 12.99
C HIS A 69 7.30 -10.87 13.49
N LEU A 70 6.61 -9.77 13.18
CA LEU A 70 6.88 -8.47 13.78
C LEU A 70 5.89 -8.21 14.91
N THR A 71 6.36 -7.70 16.04
CA THR A 71 5.49 -7.22 17.12
C THR A 71 4.82 -5.91 16.71
N LYS A 72 3.66 -5.61 17.30
CA LYS A 72 2.94 -4.35 17.06
C LYS A 72 3.85 -3.13 17.23
N ASP A 73 4.71 -3.13 18.24
CA ASP A 73 5.70 -2.08 18.47
C ASP A 73 6.69 -1.91 17.30
N GLN A 74 7.14 -3.01 16.68
CA GLN A 74 8.04 -2.95 15.53
C GLN A 74 7.33 -2.42 14.29
N VAL A 75 6.06 -2.79 14.09
CA VAL A 75 5.24 -2.23 13.00
C VAL A 75 5.05 -0.73 13.20
N THR A 76 4.70 -0.30 14.42
CA THR A 76 4.58 1.12 14.75
C THR A 76 5.89 1.87 14.55
N GLN A 77 7.04 1.31 14.97
CA GLN A 77 8.34 1.95 14.74
C GLN A 77 8.68 2.07 13.25
N ILE A 78 8.41 1.05 12.43
CA ILE A 78 8.67 1.10 10.99
C ILE A 78 7.80 2.18 10.34
N ILE A 79 6.52 2.26 10.70
CA ILE A 79 5.61 3.29 10.20
C ILE A 79 6.09 4.67 10.64
N GLU A 80 6.42 4.84 11.91
CA GLU A 80 6.87 6.12 12.46
C GLU A 80 8.17 6.60 11.80
N HIS A 81 9.12 5.70 11.55
CA HIS A 81 10.35 6.03 10.84
C HIS A 81 10.09 6.35 9.36
N THR A 82 9.23 5.55 8.71
CA THR A 82 8.85 5.73 7.30
C THR A 82 8.11 7.05 7.09
N PHE A 83 7.18 7.41 7.98
CA PHE A 83 6.55 8.72 7.99
C PHE A 83 7.58 9.80 8.31
N THR A 84 8.45 9.65 9.31
CA THR A 84 9.46 10.69 9.60
C THR A 84 10.38 10.99 8.41
N ASP A 85 10.68 9.99 7.57
CA ASP A 85 11.51 10.14 6.38
C ASP A 85 10.74 10.67 5.14
N ILE A 86 9.41 10.48 5.09
CA ILE A 86 8.58 10.79 3.90
C ILE A 86 7.63 11.99 4.13
N ASP A 87 7.07 12.13 5.34
CA ASP A 87 6.24 13.23 5.85
C ASP A 87 7.11 14.48 6.08
N ALA A 88 7.52 15.09 4.96
CA ALA A 88 8.41 16.24 4.94
C ALA A 88 7.76 17.51 5.53
N ASP A 89 6.43 17.58 5.56
CA ASP A 89 5.67 18.70 6.12
C ASP A 89 5.07 18.42 7.52
N LYS A 90 5.24 17.20 8.04
CA LYS A 90 4.79 16.77 9.39
C LYS A 90 3.30 16.92 9.58
N ASP A 91 2.53 16.81 8.50
CA ASP A 91 1.08 17.01 8.54
C ASP A 91 0.34 15.73 8.97
N GLY A 92 1.05 14.60 9.09
CA GLY A 92 0.51 13.31 9.49
C GLY A 92 -0.03 12.47 8.33
N TYR A 93 0.10 12.96 7.10
CA TYR A 93 -0.26 12.31 5.84
C TYR A 93 0.96 12.29 4.91
N VAL A 94 0.88 11.50 3.84
CA VAL A 94 1.85 11.49 2.73
C VAL A 94 1.11 11.73 1.42
#